data_AF-A0A4Q3MJZ9-F1
#
_entry.id   AF-A0A4Q3MJZ9-F1
#
_cell.length_a   1.000
_cell.length_b   1.000
_cell.length_c   1.000
_cell.angle_alpha   90.00
_cell.angle_beta   90.00
_cell.angle_gamma   90.00
#
_symmetry.space_group_name_H-M   'P 1'
#
loop_
_entity.id
_entity.type
_entity.pdbx_description
1 polymer ?
#
loop_
_entity_poly.entity_id
_entity_poly.type
_entity_poly.pdbx_seq_one_letter_code
_entity_poly.pdbx_strand_id
1 'polypeptide(L)' 'MIHHTQVFTALKAGNNTAVAVRNATGLAHETVYQALAWLEARGMAFLTCAKGSDGRVKTDWGVN' A
#
# COMPACT_ATOMS: atom_id res chain seq x y z
N MET A 1 -10.99 -14.21 2.90
CA MET A 1 -10.57 -13.61 4.19
C MET A 1 -9.87 -12.31 3.85
N ILE A 2 -10.23 -11.17 4.44
CA ILE A 2 -9.65 -9.89 3.99
C ILE A 2 -8.48 -9.49 4.89
N HIS A 3 -7.29 -9.38 4.30
CA HIS A 3 -5.99 -9.30 4.99
C HIS A 3 -5.59 -7.87 5.40
N HIS A 4 -6.56 -7.02 5.75
CA HIS A 4 -6.36 -5.60 6.01
C HIS A 4 -5.35 -5.33 7.11
N THR A 5 -5.41 -6.10 8.20
CA THR A 5 -4.51 -5.93 9.34
C THR A 5 -3.04 -6.16 8.97
N GLN A 6 -2.76 -7.17 8.14
CA GLN A 6 -1.41 -7.48 7.70
C GLN A 6 -0.87 -6.37 6.78
N VAL A 7 -1.68 -5.89 5.84
CA VAL A 7 -1.30 -4.79 4.95
C VAL A 7 -1.08 -3.50 5.73
N PHE A 8 -1.97 -3.16 6.66
CA PHE A 8 -1.82 -1.98 7.50
C PHE A 8 -0.56 -2.04 8.38
N THR A 9 -0.25 -3.23 8.93
CA THR A 9 0.97 -3.45 9.71
C THR A 9 2.23 -3.31 8.85
N ALA A 10 2.21 -3.82 7.62
CA ALA A 10 3.31 -3.66 6.67
C ALA A 10 3.54 -2.20 6.29
N LEU A 11 2.47 -1.42 6.08
CA LEU A 11 2.58 0.03 5.84
C LEU A 11 3.17 0.75 7.06
N LYS A 12 2.73 0.42 8.28
CA LYS A 12 3.32 0.98 9.53
C LYS A 12 4.81 0.64 9.71
N ALA A 13 5.26 -0.48 9.15
CA ALA A 13 6.67 -0.87 9.15
C ALA A 13 7.50 -0.15 8.07
N GLY A 14 6.92 0.79 7.32
CA GLY A 14 7.62 1.58 6.30
C GLY A 14 7.59 0.99 4.89
N ASN A 15 6.82 -0.07 4.65
CA ASN A 15 6.65 -0.62 3.30
C ASN A 15 5.68 0.26 2.50
N ASN A 16 6.18 1.36 1.96
CA ASN A 16 5.40 2.39 1.30
C ASN A 16 4.98 2.09 -0.14
N THR A 17 5.35 0.95 -0.73
CA THR A 17 4.86 0.58 -2.09
C THR A 17 4.04 -0.70 -2.05
N ALA A 18 3.07 -0.84 -2.95
CA ALA A 18 2.29 -2.08 -3.04
C ALA A 18 3.17 -3.32 -3.26
N VAL A 19 4.29 -3.16 -3.97
CA VAL A 19 5.29 -4.22 -4.16
C VAL A 19 6.01 -4.55 -2.84
N ALA A 20 6.45 -3.54 -2.09
CA ALA A 20 7.07 -3.75 -0.78
C ALA A 20 6.10 -4.45 0.20
N VAL A 21 4.84 -3.99 0.26
CA VAL A 21 3.79 -4.63 1.07
C VAL A 21 3.58 -6.08 0.66
N ARG A 22 3.52 -6.36 -0.65
CA ARG A 22 3.38 -7.73 -1.17
C ARG A 22 4.54 -8.62 -0.72
N ASN A 23 5.77 -8.13 -0.85
CA ASN A 23 6.96 -8.88 -0.46
C ASN A 23 7.02 -9.11 1.07
N ALA A 24 6.57 -8.13 1.87
CA ALA A 24 6.53 -8.25 3.32
C ALA A 24 5.43 -9.19 3.83
N THR A 25 4.28 -9.23 3.16
CA THR A 25 3.11 -10.01 3.61
C THR A 25 2.99 -11.39 2.93
N GLY A 26 3.65 -11.61 1.79
CA GLY A 26 3.51 -12.81 0.98
C GLY A 26 2.15 -12.96 0.28
N LEU A 27 1.31 -11.92 0.33
CA LEU A 27 -0.04 -11.94 -0.24
C LEU A 27 0.00 -11.83 -1.78
N ALA A 28 -1.06 -12.31 -2.42
CA ALA A 28 -1.26 -12.10 -3.85
C ALA A 28 -1.42 -10.60 -4.16
N HIS A 29 -1.00 -10.19 -5.36
CA HIS A 29 -1.05 -8.80 -5.80
C HIS A 29 -2.46 -8.19 -5.66
N GLU A 30 -3.49 -8.89 -6.16
CA GLU A 30 -4.89 -8.41 -6.08
C GLU A 30 -5.35 -8.23 -4.63
N THR A 31 -5.00 -9.16 -3.74
CA THR A 31 -5.33 -9.09 -2.31
C THR A 31 -4.72 -7.85 -1.65
N VAL A 32 -3.48 -7.51 -2.01
CA VAL A 32 -2.82 -6.30 -1.49
C VAL A 32 -3.56 -5.06 -1.96
N TYR A 33 -3.91 -4.96 -3.25
CA TYR A 33 -4.62 -3.79 -3.77
C TYR A 33 -6.03 -3.63 -3.22
N GLN A 34 -6.77 -4.73 -3.08
CA GLN A 34 -8.10 -4.70 -2.43
C GLN A 34 -7.99 -4.21 -0.99
N ALA A 35 -6.97 -4.66 -0.25
CA ALA A 35 -6.75 -4.23 1.12
C ALA A 35 -6.33 -2.76 1.22
N LEU A 36 -5.46 -2.29 0.34
CA LEU A 36 -5.04 -0.88 0.28
C LEU A 36 -6.23 0.04 -0.03
N ALA A 37 -7.04 -0.31 -1.04
CA ALA A 37 -8.26 0.43 -1.38
C ALA A 37 -9.27 0.44 -0.22
N TRP A 38 -9.42 -0.69 0.50
CA TRP A 38 -10.30 -0.77 1.67
C TRP A 38 -9.83 0.12 2.83
N LEU A 39 -8.51 0.23 3.04
CA LEU A 39 -7.91 1.09 4.07
C LEU A 39 -8.03 2.58 3.70
N GLU A 40 -7.79 2.90 2.43
CA GLU A 40 -7.96 4.26 1.88
C GLU A 40 -9.41 4.74 2.01
N ALA A 41 -10.38 3.91 1.64
CA ALA A 41 -11.80 4.22 1.75
C ALA A 41 -12.27 4.48 3.19
N ARG A 42 -11.49 4.06 4.20
CA ARG A 42 -11.74 4.32 5.63
C ARG A 42 -10.88 5.43 6.21
N GLY A 43 -10.07 6.10 5.39
CA GLY A 43 -9.13 7.11 5.85
C GLY A 43 -8.05 6.56 6.79
N MET A 44 -7.72 5.26 6.69
CA MET A 44 -6.64 4.65 7.47
C MET A 44 -5.29 4.69 6.73
N ALA A 45 -5.33 4.77 5.41
CA ALA A 45 -4.17 4.90 4.56
C ALA A 45 -4.43 5.96 3.48
N PHE A 46 -3.37 6.46 2.85
CA PHE A 46 -3.47 7.40 1.74
C PHE A 46 -2.46 7.06 0.65
N LEU A 47 -2.84 7.31 -0.60
CA LEU A 47 -1.98 7.18 -1.77
C LEU A 47 -1.41 8.54 -2.14
N THR A 48 -0.10 8.62 -2.27
CA THR A 48 0.61 9.77 -2.83
C THR A 48 1.17 9.40 -4.19
N CYS A 49 0.91 10.25 -5.19
CA CYS A 49 1.45 10.10 -6.53
C CYS A 49 2.41 11.25 -6.82
N ALA A 50 3.67 10.95 -7.13
CA ALA A 50 4.67 11.94 -7.49
C ALA A 50 5.30 11.61 -8.84
N LYS A 51 5.49 12.63 -9.70
CA LYS A 51 6.23 12.45 -10.95
C LYS A 51 7.73 12.57 -10.64
N GLY A 52 8.47 11.48 -10.87
CA GLY A 52 9.91 11.45 -10.75
C GLY A 52 10.60 12.29 -11.82
N SER A 53 11.86 12.65 -11.57
CA SER A 53 12.74 13.32 -12.53
C SER A 53 13.03 12.48 -13.78
N ASP A 54 12.81 11.17 -13.71
CA ASP A 54 12.85 10.21 -14.82
C ASP A 54 11.57 10.21 -15.68
N GLY A 55 10.61 11.09 -15.36
CA GLY A 55 9.33 11.19 -16.05
C GLY A 55 8.30 10.13 -15.64
N ARG A 56 8.65 9.17 -14.78
CA ARG A 56 7.75 8.11 -14.32
C ARG A 56 6.94 8.57 -13.11
N VAL A 57 5.70 8.10 -13.01
CA VAL A 57 4.88 8.32 -11.82
C VAL A 57 5.25 7.27 -10.78
N LYS A 58 5.59 7.72 -9.58
CA LYS A 58 5.80 6.89 -8.40
C LYS A 58 4.57 6.99 -7.50
N THR A 59 4.15 5.84 -6.98
CA THR A 59 3.00 5.70 -6.10
C THR A 59 3.48 5.18 -4.75
N ASP A 60 3.28 5.98 -3.71
CA ASP A 60 3.64 5.66 -2.34
C ASP A 60 2.39 5.64 -1.45
N TRP A 61 2.35 4.71 -0.52
CA TRP A 61 1.28 4.48 0.44
C TRP A 61 1.75 4.89 1.83
N GLY A 62 0.99 5.75 2.48
CA GLY A 62 1.16 6.12 3.89
C GLY A 62 0.01 5.64 4.75
N VAL A 63 0.20 5.68 6.06
CA VAL A 63 -0.86 5.50 7.06
C VAL A 63 -1.18 6.85 7.70
N ASN A 64 -2.44 7.05 8.05
CA ASN A 64 -2.87 8.19 8.88
C ASN A 64 -2.63 7.92 10.37
#